data_AF-A0A1Q3VBM7-F1
#
_entry.id   AF-A0A1Q3VBM7-F1
#
_cell.length_a   1.000
_cell.length_b   1.000
_cell.length_c   1.000
_cell.angle_alpha   90.00
_cell.angle_beta   90.00
_cell.angle_gamma   90.00
#
_symmetry.space_group_name_H-M   'P 1'
#
loop_
_entity.id
_entity.type
_entity.pdbx_description
1 polymer ?
#
loop_
_entity_poly.entity_id
_entity_poly.type
_entity_poly.pdbx_seq_one_letter_code
_entity_poly.pdbx_strand_id
1 'polypeptide(L)'
;MGGTDDSGATILRFPVVRREPPTIEAMTALAPPRSLVASLVADAGFEARDALRGFDREFDYLVRAIEMGSGPDDAIIRLRHLMDTHLVHAMELCQAFQAAGDRLVRIEVQVAQSEKLGGSAQMMLPRARREFRDRAIAARVAADAALGAAQALAGHVRRAAGLAVAAAEEPQQLQLFAAAG
;
A
#
# COMPACT_ATOMS: atom_id res chain seq x y z
N MET A 1 34.02 36.32 -42.11
CA MET A 1 32.91 36.55 -41.16
C MET A 1 31.97 35.35 -41.24
N GLY A 2 31.59 34.79 -40.08
CA GLY A 2 30.45 33.87 -39.85
C GLY A 2 30.59 32.46 -40.44
N GLY A 3 30.45 31.35 -39.72
CA GLY A 3 29.63 31.11 -38.52
C GLY A 3 28.17 30.90 -38.93
N THR A 4 27.48 29.81 -38.62
CA THR A 4 27.75 28.74 -37.62
C THR A 4 27.06 27.43 -38.00
N ASP A 5 27.70 26.31 -37.66
CA ASP A 5 27.12 25.04 -37.18
C ASP A 5 25.66 24.74 -37.54
N ASP A 6 25.45 23.95 -38.60
CA ASP A 6 24.20 23.23 -38.82
C ASP A 6 24.10 22.07 -37.82
N SER A 7 23.75 22.41 -36.58
CA SER A 7 23.63 21.46 -35.47
C SER A 7 22.52 20.47 -35.75
N GLY A 8 22.89 19.29 -36.25
CA GLY A 8 22.05 18.09 -36.31
C GLY A 8 21.60 17.66 -34.92
N ALA A 9 20.60 18.36 -34.39
CA ALA A 9 20.01 18.14 -33.09
C ALA A 9 19.35 16.75 -33.06
N THR A 10 20.14 15.76 -32.63
CA THR A 10 19.67 14.39 -32.45
C THR A 10 18.65 14.40 -31.33
N ILE A 11 17.37 14.40 -31.69
CA ILE A 11 16.26 14.33 -30.74
C ILE A 11 16.30 12.95 -30.08
N LEU A 12 17.00 12.86 -28.95
CA LEU A 12 16.95 11.73 -28.04
C LEU A 12 15.52 11.63 -27.50
N ARG A 13 14.68 10.85 -28.18
CA ARG A 13 13.37 10.44 -27.66
C ARG A 13 13.62 9.53 -26.47
N PHE A 14 13.69 10.13 -25.28
CA PHE A 14 13.62 9.39 -24.03
C PHE A 14 12.41 8.47 -24.08
N PRO A 15 12.55 7.17 -23.79
CA PRO A 15 11.42 6.26 -23.78
C PRO A 15 10.44 6.77 -22.72
N VAL A 16 9.27 7.23 -23.17
CA VAL A 16 8.15 7.52 -22.27
C VAL A 16 7.73 6.18 -21.69
N VAL A 17 8.30 5.84 -20.53
CA VAL A 17 7.88 4.70 -19.73
C VAL A 17 6.44 4.97 -19.35
N ARG A 18 5.52 4.40 -20.14
CA ARG A 18 4.10 4.32 -19.79
C ARG A 18 4.01 3.44 -18.56
N ARG A 19 4.16 4.05 -17.38
CA ARG A 19 3.74 3.42 -16.13
C ARG A 19 2.27 3.10 -16.29
N GLU A 20 1.93 1.83 -16.13
CA GLU A 20 0.53 1.43 -16.05
C GLU A 20 -0.14 2.22 -14.91
N PRO A 21 -1.41 2.62 -15.08
CA PRO A 21 -2.12 3.30 -14.01
C PRO A 21 -2.14 2.38 -12.78
N PRO A 22 -2.01 2.93 -11.56
CA PRO A 22 -2.05 2.10 -10.36
C PRO A 22 -3.43 1.43 -10.26
N THR A 23 -3.44 0.11 -10.00
CA THR A 23 -4.68 -0.66 -9.81
C THR A 23 -4.70 -1.33 -8.44
N ILE A 24 -5.89 -1.72 -7.97
CA ILE A 24 -6.07 -2.41 -6.70
C ILE A 24 -5.35 -3.76 -6.72
N GLU A 25 -5.36 -4.45 -7.85
CA GLU A 25 -4.69 -5.73 -8.08
C GLU A 25 -3.16 -5.55 -7.99
N ALA A 26 -2.61 -4.56 -8.69
CA ALA A 26 -1.18 -4.24 -8.65
C ALA A 26 -0.73 -3.87 -7.23
N MET A 27 -1.47 -3.00 -6.54
CA MET A 27 -1.19 -2.65 -5.14
C MET A 27 -1.26 -3.88 -4.24
N THR A 28 -2.29 -4.72 -4.37
CA THR A 28 -2.48 -5.92 -3.53
C THR A 28 -1.34 -6.92 -3.72
N ALA A 29 -0.82 -7.05 -4.95
CA ALA A 29 0.35 -7.90 -5.24
C ALA A 29 1.67 -7.39 -4.63
N LEU A 30 1.82 -6.07 -4.44
CA LEU A 30 3.01 -5.46 -3.83
C LEU A 30 2.89 -5.29 -2.30
N ALA A 31 1.68 -5.28 -1.74
CA ALA A 31 1.43 -4.88 -0.36
C ALA A 31 1.82 -5.97 0.67
N PRO A 32 2.63 -5.65 1.70
CA PRO A 32 3.14 -6.64 2.67
C PRO A 32 2.00 -7.45 3.33
N PRO A 33 2.12 -8.80 3.41
CA PRO A 33 1.07 -9.65 3.95
C PRO A 33 0.60 -9.25 5.36
N ARG A 34 -0.70 -9.34 5.63
CA ARG A 34 -1.27 -8.99 6.95
C ARG A 34 -0.65 -9.79 8.10
N SER A 35 -0.35 -11.07 7.88
CA SER A 35 0.33 -11.94 8.86
C SER A 35 1.75 -11.46 9.19
N LEU A 36 2.54 -11.06 8.18
CA LEU A 36 3.86 -10.45 8.37
C LEU A 36 3.76 -9.18 9.21
N VAL A 37 2.83 -8.28 8.86
CA VAL A 37 2.65 -7.02 9.58
C VAL A 37 2.15 -7.23 11.00
N ALA A 38 1.25 -8.20 11.23
CA ALA A 38 0.80 -8.55 12.58
C ALA A 38 1.96 -9.01 13.49
N SER A 39 2.87 -9.86 12.98
CA SER A 39 4.10 -10.23 13.70
C SER A 39 4.96 -9.00 14.01
N LEU A 40 5.24 -8.19 12.98
CA LEU A 40 6.08 -7.00 13.09
C LEU A 40 5.54 -5.92 14.06
N VAL A 41 4.21 -5.83 14.20
CA VAL A 41 3.49 -4.97 15.14
C VAL A 41 3.59 -5.53 16.57
N ALA A 42 3.40 -6.83 16.74
CA ALA A 42 3.54 -7.52 18.02
C ALA A 42 5.00 -7.45 18.55
N ASP A 43 5.99 -7.71 17.68
CA ASP A 43 7.43 -7.60 17.97
C ASP A 43 7.84 -6.17 18.36
N ALA A 44 7.08 -5.16 17.94
CA ALA A 44 7.26 -3.76 18.31
C ALA A 44 6.53 -3.35 19.60
N GLY A 45 5.74 -4.24 20.20
CA GLY A 45 4.94 -3.97 21.40
C GLY A 45 3.70 -3.10 21.15
N PHE A 46 3.20 -3.04 19.92
CA PHE A 46 2.00 -2.29 19.57
C PHE A 46 0.76 -3.18 19.52
N GLU A 47 -0.41 -2.61 19.82
CA GLU A 47 -1.70 -3.29 19.63
C GLU A 47 -2.05 -3.39 18.14
N ALA A 48 -2.47 -4.58 17.70
CA ALA A 48 -2.99 -4.77 16.36
C ALA A 48 -4.37 -4.11 16.22
N ARG A 49 -4.50 -3.17 15.27
CA ARG A 49 -5.77 -2.54 14.89
C ARG A 49 -6.16 -2.95 13.48
N ASP A 50 -7.44 -3.21 13.28
CA ASP A 50 -8.04 -3.46 11.96
C ASP A 50 -8.15 -2.14 11.19
N ALA A 51 -7.05 -1.75 10.55
CA ALA A 51 -6.96 -0.52 9.77
C ALA A 51 -7.95 -0.50 8.59
N LEU A 52 -8.13 -1.63 7.91
CA LEU A 52 -9.07 -1.75 6.78
C LEU A 52 -10.48 -1.34 7.20
N ARG A 53 -11.00 -1.97 8.26
CA ARG A 53 -12.35 -1.71 8.75
C ARG A 53 -12.50 -0.33 9.40
N GLY A 54 -11.41 0.23 9.91
CA GLY A 54 -11.35 1.64 10.31
C GLY A 54 -11.61 2.55 9.11
N PHE A 55 -10.79 2.41 8.06
CA PHE A 55 -10.88 3.23 6.86
C PHE A 55 -12.19 3.06 6.09
N ASP A 56 -12.69 1.83 5.90
CA ASP A 56 -14.00 1.59 5.26
C ASP A 56 -15.14 2.38 5.95
N ARG A 57 -15.18 2.39 7.29
CA ARG A 57 -16.15 3.16 8.07
C ARG A 57 -15.95 4.67 7.96
N GLU A 58 -14.71 5.15 8.02
CA GLU A 58 -14.40 6.58 7.89
C GLU A 58 -14.75 7.10 6.49
N PHE A 59 -14.45 6.33 5.44
CA PHE A 59 -14.85 6.67 4.08
C PHE A 59 -16.37 6.55 3.88
N ASP A 60 -17.07 5.56 4.46
CA ASP A 60 -18.55 5.49 4.41
C ASP A 60 -19.21 6.71 5.08
N TYR A 61 -18.62 7.24 6.15
CA TYR A 61 -19.06 8.49 6.78
C TYR A 61 -18.78 9.71 5.87
N LEU A 62 -17.57 9.81 5.30
CA LEU A 62 -17.19 10.88 4.38
C LEU A 62 -18.08 10.90 3.11
N VAL A 63 -18.44 9.74 2.56
CA VAL A 63 -19.42 9.59 1.47
C VAL A 63 -20.69 10.37 1.80
N ARG A 64 -21.32 10.02 2.92
CA ARG A 64 -22.63 10.56 3.33
C ARG A 64 -22.55 12.06 3.61
N ALA A 65 -21.45 12.52 4.21
CA ALA A 65 -21.20 13.93 4.47
C ALA A 65 -21.11 14.74 3.17
N ILE A 66 -20.41 14.22 2.15
CA ILE A 66 -20.31 14.85 0.83
C ILE A 66 -21.66 14.80 0.10
N GLU A 67 -22.34 13.66 0.12
CA GLU A 67 -23.65 13.46 -0.52
C GLU A 67 -24.70 14.46 0.02
N MET A 68 -24.76 14.69 1.33
CA MET A 68 -25.64 15.70 1.94
C MET A 68 -25.31 17.15 1.52
N GLY A 69 -24.06 17.46 1.22
CA GLY A 69 -23.61 18.81 0.88
C GLY A 69 -23.54 19.13 -0.62
N SER A 70 -23.44 18.11 -1.48
CA SER A 70 -23.17 18.30 -2.92
C SER A 70 -23.94 17.33 -3.84
N GLY A 71 -24.71 16.39 -3.28
CA GLY A 71 -25.46 15.39 -4.03
C GLY A 71 -24.66 14.11 -4.36
N PRO A 72 -25.34 13.06 -4.86
CA PRO A 72 -24.76 11.73 -5.02
C PRO A 72 -23.68 11.66 -6.11
N ASP A 73 -23.88 12.33 -7.24
CA ASP A 73 -22.91 12.30 -8.36
C ASP A 73 -21.57 12.95 -7.95
N ASP A 74 -21.63 14.07 -7.23
CA ASP A 74 -20.45 14.77 -6.72
C ASP A 74 -19.71 13.94 -5.66
N ALA A 75 -20.45 13.18 -4.83
CA ALA A 75 -19.87 12.21 -3.90
C ALA A 75 -19.11 11.10 -4.63
N ILE A 76 -19.69 10.49 -5.67
CA ILE A 76 -19.03 9.47 -6.49
C ILE A 76 -17.73 10.00 -7.12
N ILE A 77 -17.75 11.20 -7.71
CA ILE A 77 -16.57 11.82 -8.33
C ILE A 77 -15.46 12.06 -7.30
N ARG A 78 -15.79 12.62 -6.14
CA ARG A 78 -14.83 12.92 -5.08
C ARG A 78 -14.24 11.65 -4.46
N LEU A 79 -15.06 10.62 -4.26
CA LEU A 79 -14.61 9.33 -3.74
C LEU A 79 -13.69 8.60 -4.71
N ARG A 80 -13.97 8.67 -6.01
CA ARG A 80 -13.06 8.12 -7.03
C ARG A 80 -11.69 8.80 -6.97
N HIS A 81 -11.67 10.14 -6.92
CA HIS A 81 -10.41 10.89 -6.79
C HIS A 81 -9.65 10.57 -5.49
N LEU A 82 -10.37 10.38 -4.38
CA LEU A 82 -9.82 10.00 -3.08
C LEU A 82 -9.22 8.58 -3.13
N MET A 83 -9.95 7.61 -3.70
CA MET A 83 -9.48 6.25 -3.94
C MET A 83 -8.22 6.26 -4.82
N ASP A 84 -8.23 6.97 -5.96
CA ASP A 84 -7.09 7.08 -6.87
C ASP A 84 -5.85 7.66 -6.13
N THR A 85 -6.05 8.66 -5.27
CA THR A 85 -4.98 9.28 -4.45
C THR A 85 -4.41 8.30 -3.43
N HIS A 86 -5.25 7.58 -2.69
CA HIS A 86 -4.80 6.54 -1.76
C HIS A 86 -4.09 5.39 -2.47
N LEU A 87 -4.53 5.03 -3.67
CA LEU A 87 -3.96 3.96 -4.47
C LEU A 87 -2.56 4.32 -5.01
N VAL A 88 -2.35 5.55 -5.48
CA VAL A 88 -1.02 6.08 -5.83
C VAL A 88 -0.10 6.01 -4.60
N HIS A 89 -0.55 6.55 -3.46
CA HIS A 89 0.28 6.61 -2.25
C HIS A 89 0.62 5.22 -1.68
N ALA A 90 -0.34 4.29 -1.71
CA ALA A 90 -0.12 2.91 -1.31
C ALA A 90 0.91 2.22 -2.22
N MET A 91 0.85 2.42 -3.53
CA MET A 91 1.83 1.89 -4.49
C MET A 91 3.25 2.41 -4.19
N GLU A 92 3.42 3.70 -3.92
CA GLU A 92 4.72 4.30 -3.55
C GLU A 92 5.29 3.67 -2.27
N LEU A 93 4.45 3.49 -1.24
CA LEU A 93 4.89 2.89 0.02
C LEU A 93 5.19 1.39 -0.11
N CYS A 94 4.42 0.64 -0.91
CA CYS A 94 4.70 -0.77 -1.19
C CYS A 94 6.03 -0.95 -1.94
N GLN A 95 6.32 -0.09 -2.93
CA GLN A 95 7.62 -0.07 -3.62
C GLN A 95 8.76 0.30 -2.66
N ALA A 96 8.55 1.27 -1.76
CA ALA A 96 9.54 1.64 -0.75
C ALA A 96 9.80 0.51 0.28
N PHE A 97 8.78 -0.28 0.62
CA PHE A 97 8.88 -1.50 1.41
C PHE A 97 9.70 -2.58 0.69
N GLN A 98 9.42 -2.86 -0.58
CA GLN A 98 10.20 -3.83 -1.37
C GLN A 98 11.68 -3.42 -1.46
N ALA A 99 11.95 -2.15 -1.75
CA ALA A 99 13.31 -1.63 -1.78
C ALA A 99 14.03 -1.71 -0.40
N ALA A 100 13.29 -1.62 0.71
CA ALA A 100 13.84 -1.84 2.05
C ALA A 100 14.11 -3.33 2.32
N GLY A 101 13.26 -4.24 1.82
CA GLY A 101 13.49 -5.68 1.84
C GLY A 101 14.76 -6.08 1.09
N ASP A 102 14.92 -5.59 -0.15
CA ASP A 102 16.14 -5.76 -0.95
C ASP A 102 17.41 -5.29 -0.21
N ARG A 103 17.33 -4.13 0.45
CA ARG A 103 18.45 -3.60 1.26
C ARG A 103 18.76 -4.50 2.46
N LEU A 104 17.73 -4.97 3.17
CA LEU A 104 17.89 -5.87 4.32
C LEU A 104 18.55 -7.19 3.89
N VAL A 105 18.04 -7.84 2.84
CA VAL A 105 18.60 -9.10 2.32
C VAL A 105 20.05 -8.95 1.90
N ARG A 106 20.41 -7.85 1.21
CA ARG A 106 21.82 -7.57 0.84
C ARG A 106 22.73 -7.43 2.06
N ILE A 107 22.26 -6.75 3.11
CA ILE A 107 23.02 -6.59 4.36
C ILE A 107 23.14 -7.93 5.10
N GLU A 108 22.08 -8.74 5.17
CA GLU A 108 22.11 -10.06 5.81
C GLU A 108 23.04 -11.03 5.09
N VAL A 109 23.04 -11.04 3.75
CA VAL A 109 24.00 -11.82 2.94
C VAL A 109 25.45 -11.34 3.18
N GLN A 110 25.70 -10.02 3.21
CA GLN A 110 27.02 -9.47 3.50
C GLN A 110 27.53 -9.86 4.89
N VAL A 111 26.66 -9.81 5.92
CA VAL A 111 27.00 -10.23 7.29
C VAL A 111 27.27 -11.73 7.36
N ALA A 112 26.48 -12.56 6.68
CA ALA A 112 26.68 -14.01 6.64
C ALA A 112 27.95 -14.44 5.89
N GLN A 113 28.38 -13.67 4.88
CA GLN A 113 29.59 -13.94 4.10
C GLN A 113 30.88 -13.37 4.73
N SER A 114 30.79 -12.47 5.72
CA SER A 114 31.99 -11.88 6.34
C SER A 114 32.53 -12.74 7.49
N GLU A 115 33.46 -13.65 7.19
CA GLU A 115 34.21 -14.39 8.23
C GLU A 115 35.05 -13.48 9.14
N LYS A 116 35.42 -12.29 8.65
CA LYS A 116 36.12 -11.26 9.42
C LYS A 116 35.27 -10.00 9.48
N LEU A 117 34.72 -9.75 10.66
CA LEU A 117 33.73 -8.73 10.95
C LEU A 117 34.21 -7.32 10.60
N GLY A 118 33.76 -6.81 9.46
CA GLY A 118 33.67 -5.37 9.26
C GLY A 118 32.54 -4.85 10.15
N GLY A 119 32.86 -4.41 11.38
CA GLY A 119 31.86 -4.06 12.41
C GLY A 119 30.78 -3.06 11.97
N SER A 120 31.04 -2.27 10.93
CA SER A 120 30.05 -1.48 10.20
C SER A 120 28.81 -2.29 9.76
N ALA A 121 28.98 -3.47 9.16
CA ALA A 121 27.86 -4.28 8.64
C ALA A 121 26.94 -4.80 9.77
N GLN A 122 27.53 -5.23 10.89
CA GLN A 122 26.77 -5.65 12.07
C GLN A 122 26.01 -4.48 12.72
N MET A 123 26.57 -3.28 12.74
CA MET A 123 25.87 -2.08 13.23
C MET A 123 24.73 -1.64 12.29
N MET A 124 24.82 -1.92 10.99
CA MET A 124 23.79 -1.57 10.01
C MET A 124 22.58 -2.52 10.03
N LEU A 125 22.75 -3.78 10.42
CA LEU A 125 21.67 -4.78 10.40
C LEU A 125 20.45 -4.42 11.30
N PRO A 126 20.60 -3.99 12.57
CA PRO A 126 19.47 -3.55 13.39
C PRO A 126 18.72 -2.36 12.78
N ARG A 127 19.44 -1.42 12.17
CA ARG A 127 18.85 -0.26 11.47
C ARG A 127 18.06 -0.69 10.25
N ALA A 128 18.60 -1.61 9.43
CA ALA A 128 17.91 -2.13 8.26
C ALA A 128 16.64 -2.92 8.62
N ARG A 129 16.69 -3.74 9.68
CA ARG A 129 15.52 -4.47 10.19
C ARG A 129 14.43 -3.52 10.69
N ARG A 130 14.80 -2.46 11.42
CA ARG A 130 13.86 -1.41 11.83
C ARG A 130 13.26 -0.69 10.62
N GLU A 131 14.07 -0.29 9.65
CA GLU A 131 13.58 0.39 8.44
C GLU A 131 12.60 -0.50 7.67
N PHE A 132 12.93 -1.77 7.46
CA PHE A 132 12.05 -2.76 6.84
C PHE A 132 10.71 -2.88 7.58
N ARG A 133 10.75 -3.04 8.92
CA ARG A 133 9.56 -3.12 9.78
C ARG A 133 8.68 -1.87 9.65
N ASP A 134 9.27 -0.71 9.86
CA ASP A 134 8.55 0.58 9.88
C ASP A 134 7.94 0.86 8.48
N ARG A 135 8.63 0.47 7.39
CA ARG A 135 8.11 0.52 6.01
C ARG A 135 6.99 -0.51 5.74
N ALA A 136 7.10 -1.74 6.26
CA ALA A 136 6.10 -2.77 6.07
C ALA A 136 4.76 -2.39 6.73
N ILE A 137 4.82 -1.83 7.95
CA ILE A 137 3.64 -1.33 8.66
C ILE A 137 3.01 -0.18 7.87
N ALA A 138 3.79 0.84 7.46
CA ALA A 138 3.28 1.98 6.70
C ALA A 138 2.64 1.56 5.36
N ALA A 139 3.29 0.65 4.62
CA ALA A 139 2.79 0.18 3.33
C ALA A 139 1.47 -0.60 3.44
N ARG A 140 1.31 -1.46 4.47
CA ARG A 140 0.04 -2.15 4.73
C ARG A 140 -1.05 -1.19 5.20
N VAL A 141 -0.77 -0.24 6.09
CA VAL A 141 -1.76 0.76 6.50
C VAL A 141 -2.26 1.57 5.30
N ALA A 142 -1.38 1.99 4.39
CA ALA A 142 -1.78 2.70 3.16
C ALA A 142 -2.56 1.82 2.18
N ALA A 143 -2.17 0.54 2.02
CA ALA A 143 -2.91 -0.40 1.18
C ALA A 143 -4.32 -0.71 1.75
N ASP A 144 -4.44 -0.87 3.06
CA ASP A 144 -5.73 -1.05 3.73
C ASP A 144 -6.60 0.23 3.66
N ALA A 145 -6.00 1.43 3.65
CA ALA A 145 -6.71 2.68 3.37
C ALA A 145 -7.27 2.75 1.94
N ALA A 146 -6.45 2.39 0.94
CA ALA A 146 -6.90 2.34 -0.46
C ALA A 146 -8.00 1.29 -0.68
N LEU A 147 -7.90 0.13 -0.03
CA LEU A 147 -8.97 -0.89 -0.02
C LEU A 147 -10.23 -0.37 0.66
N GLY A 148 -10.13 0.31 1.81
CA GLY A 148 -11.28 0.91 2.50
C GLY A 148 -11.98 1.97 1.65
N ALA A 149 -11.22 2.83 0.96
CA ALA A 149 -11.79 3.83 0.04
C ALA A 149 -12.52 3.17 -1.13
N ALA A 150 -11.96 2.10 -1.70
CA ALA A 150 -12.59 1.33 -2.77
C ALA A 150 -13.85 0.57 -2.29
N GLN A 151 -13.83 0.02 -1.07
CA GLN A 151 -14.98 -0.65 -0.44
C GLN A 151 -16.13 0.33 -0.18
N ALA A 152 -15.84 1.51 0.39
CA ALA A 152 -16.82 2.55 0.62
C ALA A 152 -17.44 3.08 -0.69
N LEU A 153 -16.63 3.31 -1.73
CA LEU A 153 -17.11 3.68 -3.07
C LEU A 153 -18.02 2.59 -3.67
N ALA A 154 -17.58 1.32 -3.64
CA ALA A 154 -18.36 0.20 -4.14
C ALA A 154 -19.65 -0.06 -3.31
N GLY A 155 -19.64 0.26 -2.02
CA GLY A 155 -20.81 0.24 -1.14
C GLY A 155 -21.80 1.34 -1.50
N HIS A 156 -21.32 2.57 -1.69
CA HIS A 156 -22.15 3.72 -2.08
C HIS A 156 -22.80 3.53 -3.46
N VAL A 157 -22.03 3.14 -4.48
CA VAL A 157 -22.56 2.89 -5.83
C VAL A 157 -23.62 1.78 -5.82
N ARG A 158 -23.42 0.70 -5.04
CA ARG A 158 -24.44 -0.35 -4.88
C ARG A 158 -25.72 0.17 -4.23
N ARG A 159 -25.62 0.97 -3.16
CA ARG A 159 -26.79 1.58 -2.50
C ARG A 159 -27.54 2.56 -3.42
N ALA A 160 -26.82 3.39 -4.17
CA ALA A 160 -27.40 4.31 -5.16
C ALA A 160 -28.15 3.56 -6.27
N ALA A 161 -27.67 2.37 -6.66
CA ALA A 161 -28.34 1.47 -7.60
C ALA A 161 -29.47 0.62 -6.98
N GLY A 162 -29.81 0.80 -5.70
CA GLY A 162 -30.81 -0.01 -5.00
C GLY A 162 -30.40 -1.47 -4.75
N LEU A 163 -29.12 -1.81 -4.93
CA LEU A 163 -28.58 -3.15 -4.75
C LEU A 163 -28.25 -3.40 -3.27
N ALA A 164 -28.60 -4.60 -2.78
CA ALA A 164 -28.23 -5.02 -1.43
C ALA A 164 -26.70 -5.02 -1.25
N VAL A 165 -26.22 -4.32 -0.22
CA VAL A 165 -24.82 -4.40 0.19
C VAL A 165 -24.63 -5.73 0.91
N ALA A 166 -24.14 -6.73 0.17
CA ALA A 166 -23.62 -7.95 0.79
C ALA A 166 -22.49 -7.55 1.74
N ALA A 167 -22.72 -7.73 3.05
CA ALA A 167 -21.66 -7.61 4.03
C ALA A 167 -20.59 -8.65 3.71
N ALA A 168 -19.35 -8.21 3.55
CA ALA A 168 -18.21 -9.11 3.41
C ALA A 168 -17.87 -9.68 4.79
N GLU A 169 -18.71 -10.59 5.29
CA GLU A 169 -18.33 -11.47 6.38
C GLU A 169 -17.24 -12.41 5.86
N GLU A 170 -16.06 -12.36 6.47
CA GLU A 170 -15.02 -13.35 6.24
C GLU A 170 -15.58 -14.75 6.57
N PRO A 171 -15.37 -15.78 5.73
CA PRO A 171 -15.84 -17.11 6.04
C PRO A 171 -15.14 -17.62 7.32
N GLN A 172 -15.88 -17.76 8.41
CA GLN A 172 -15.42 -18.24 9.72
C GLN A 172 -15.05 -19.75 9.74
N GLN A 173 -14.44 -20.27 8.68
CA GLN A 173 -14.20 -21.70 8.47
C GLN A 173 -12.93 -22.26 9.14
N LEU A 174 -12.27 -21.52 10.05
CA LEU A 174 -11.02 -21.95 10.70
C LEU A 174 -11.06 -22.02 12.24
N GLN A 175 -12.25 -21.98 12.88
CA GLN A 175 -12.36 -22.24 14.34
C GLN A 175 -12.71 -23.70 14.70
N LEU A 176 -12.97 -24.58 13.72
CA LEU A 176 -13.49 -25.94 13.97
C LEU A 176 -12.45 -27.00 14.41
N PHE A 177 -11.16 -26.67 14.48
CA PHE A 177 -10.09 -27.63 14.85
C PHE A 177 -9.41 -27.36 16.21
N ALA A 178 -9.86 -26.35 16.97
CA ALA A 178 -9.29 -26.03 18.29
C ALA A 178 -10.08 -26.66 19.47
N ALA A 179 -11.15 -27.41 19.21
CA ALA A 179 -12.10 -27.91 20.21
C ALA A 179 -12.32 -29.43 20.15
N ALA A 180 -11.26 -30.18 19.82
CA ALA A 180 -11.22 -31.65 19.91
C ALA A 180 -9.93 -32.08 20.63
N GLY A 181 -9.94 -31.90 21.96
CA GLY A 181 -9.06 -32.61 22.89
C GLY A 181 -9.81 -33.78 23.52
#